data_AF-A0A7V5Q0R0-F1
#
_entry.id   AF-A0A7V5Q0R0-F1
#
_cell.length_a   1.000
_cell.length_b   1.000
_cell.length_c   1.000
_cell.angle_alpha   90.00
_cell.angle_beta   90.00
_cell.angle_gamma   90.00
#
_symmetry.space_group_name_H-M   'P 1'
#
loop_
_entity.id
_entity.type
_entity.pdbx_description
1 polymer ?
#
loop_
_entity_poly.entity_id
_entity_poly.type
_entity_poly.pdbx_seq_one_letter_code
_entity_poly.pdbx_strand_id
1 'polypeptide(L)'
;MSPRWNRAAEALTEWRMMSLFRSHRHSWRQAAKRLPRYPGLLLEMGSEDAKNFVNLAYDKFYSMTKKAGVKLLFDPEAAAANPELNRFMGFEAQNTSSKRSYVALLRGQAQASQLSNRPDLAFAAPAVAAGDATDALAVAGRWAGPHCPDDYLRTLSQMNPNRLLSFDTIKDINRTLYGGPVPPDRFVYHMAAVSYPSTVGGRHLLRTAVLQPRFHAPDAGSTDWEHWSTFYLAAIATSQPFTDGNKRTARAVYAALMLHGGCPFRAPDPASLSLLMRMEG
;
A
#
# COMPACT_ATOMS: atom_id res chain seq x y z
N MET A 1 33.56 32.72 42.85
CA MET A 1 32.61 32.29 41.80
C MET A 1 32.59 30.77 41.76
N SER A 2 31.41 30.15 41.86
CA SER A 2 31.24 28.72 42.08
C SER A 2 31.48 27.90 40.79
N PRO A 3 32.33 26.83 40.81
CA PRO A 3 32.60 25.94 39.67
C PRO A 3 31.37 25.21 39.08
N ARG A 4 30.19 25.33 39.72
CA ARG A 4 28.93 24.74 39.23
C ARG A 4 28.31 25.52 38.07
N TRP A 5 28.52 26.83 37.99
CA TRP A 5 27.93 27.66 36.92
C TRP A 5 28.65 27.47 35.57
N ASN A 6 29.96 27.23 35.57
CA ASN A 6 30.71 26.96 34.35
C ASN A 6 30.32 25.63 33.69
N ARG A 7 30.07 24.58 34.49
CA ARG A 7 29.62 23.28 33.95
C ARG A 7 28.23 23.35 33.31
N ALA A 8 27.32 24.15 33.86
CA ALA A 8 26.00 24.34 33.26
C ALA A 8 26.08 25.10 31.93
N ALA A 9 26.94 26.12 31.84
CA ALA A 9 27.16 26.89 30.62
C ALA A 9 27.89 26.09 29.52
N GLU A 10 28.88 25.28 29.90
CA GLU A 10 29.57 24.36 28.99
C GLU A 10 28.62 23.29 28.44
N ALA A 11 27.81 22.66 29.31
CA ALA A 11 26.80 21.69 28.90
C ALA A 11 25.74 22.30 27.96
N LEU A 12 25.34 23.56 28.19
CA LEU A 12 24.41 24.28 27.30
C LEU A 12 25.05 24.59 25.93
N THR A 13 26.34 24.89 25.92
CA THR A 13 27.11 25.22 24.71
C THR A 13 27.39 23.97 23.89
N GLU A 14 27.77 22.86 24.53
CA GLU A 14 27.88 21.55 23.89
C GLU A 14 26.53 21.07 23.35
N TRP A 15 25.45 21.21 24.12
CA TRP A 15 24.11 20.85 23.67
C TRP A 15 23.69 21.68 22.44
N ARG A 16 23.95 23.00 22.43
CA ARG A 16 23.72 23.87 21.27
C ARG A 16 24.58 23.47 20.07
N MET A 17 25.87 23.20 20.26
CA MET A 17 26.75 22.74 19.18
C MET A 17 26.34 21.38 18.62
N MET A 18 26.00 20.41 19.47
CA MET A 18 25.49 19.11 19.02
C MET A 18 24.11 19.21 18.34
N SER A 19 23.28 20.18 18.73
CA SER A 19 21.99 20.45 18.08
C SER A 19 22.16 21.05 16.67
N LEU A 20 23.23 21.83 16.44
CA LEU A 20 23.56 22.39 15.13
C LEU A 20 23.90 21.31 14.09
N PHE A 21 24.40 20.15 14.52
CA PHE A 21 24.78 19.04 13.63
C PHE A 21 23.71 17.95 13.47
N ARG A 22 22.59 18.02 14.21
CA ARG A 22 21.52 17.00 14.14
C ARG A 22 20.27 17.57 13.49
N SER A 23 19.94 17.06 12.30
CA SER A 23 18.67 17.40 11.65
C SER A 23 17.47 17.17 12.57
N HIS A 24 16.50 18.09 12.57
CA HIS A 24 15.24 17.94 13.33
C HIS A 24 14.55 16.60 13.08
N ARG A 25 14.62 16.09 11.85
CA ARG A 25 14.11 14.77 11.46
C ARG A 25 14.84 13.61 12.15
N HIS A 26 16.13 13.74 12.47
CA HIS A 26 16.84 12.73 13.27
C HIS A 26 16.33 12.74 14.71
N SER A 27 16.24 13.90 15.34
CA SER A 27 15.80 14.01 16.74
C SER A 27 14.35 13.56 16.92
N TRP A 28 13.47 13.88 15.96
CA TRP A 28 12.11 13.34 15.86
C TRP A 28 12.08 11.81 15.84
N ARG A 29 12.93 11.17 15.02
CA ARG A 29 13.01 9.71 14.97
C ARG A 29 13.43 9.11 16.31
N GLN A 30 14.38 9.72 17.02
CA GLN A 30 14.80 9.23 18.34
C GLN A 30 13.71 9.43 19.40
N ALA A 31 12.90 10.48 19.30
CA ALA A 31 11.72 10.67 20.13
C ALA A 31 10.64 9.61 19.85
N ALA A 32 10.30 9.42 18.57
CA ALA A 32 9.32 8.43 18.12
C ALA A 32 9.65 7.02 18.60
N LYS A 33 10.93 6.63 18.62
CA LYS A 33 11.39 5.32 19.14
C LYS A 33 11.07 5.07 20.61
N ARG A 34 10.90 6.14 21.41
CA ARG A 34 10.57 6.06 22.84
C ARG A 34 9.07 5.94 23.09
N LEU A 35 8.23 6.06 22.05
CA LEU A 35 6.78 5.98 22.20
C LEU A 35 6.32 4.54 22.43
N PRO A 36 5.30 4.31 23.29
CA PRO A 36 4.80 2.97 23.62
C PRO A 36 4.34 2.14 22.41
N ARG A 37 3.84 2.78 21.34
CA ARG A 37 3.34 2.08 20.14
C ARG A 37 4.43 1.78 19.11
N TYR A 38 5.65 2.31 19.27
CA TYR A 38 6.73 2.09 18.31
C TYR A 38 7.19 0.62 18.20
N PRO A 39 7.31 -0.16 19.30
CA PRO A 39 7.62 -1.59 19.20
C PRO A 39 6.59 -2.38 18.39
N GLY A 40 5.29 -2.07 18.52
CA GLY A 40 4.24 -2.70 17.72
C GLY A 40 4.37 -2.37 16.24
N LEU A 41 4.67 -1.10 15.91
CA LEU A 41 4.94 -0.69 14.53
C LEU A 41 6.15 -1.42 13.93
N LEU A 42 7.23 -1.60 14.71
CA LEU A 42 8.40 -2.36 14.30
C LEU A 42 8.08 -3.82 14.03
N LEU A 43 7.32 -4.46 14.90
CA LEU A 43 6.90 -5.84 14.74
C LEU A 43 6.08 -6.02 13.45
N GLU A 44 5.17 -5.08 13.19
CA GLU A 44 4.29 -5.17 12.03
C GLU A 44 4.99 -4.84 10.72
N MET A 45 5.83 -3.81 10.63
CA MET A 45 6.36 -3.31 9.35
C MET A 45 7.86 -3.53 9.15
N GLY A 46 8.58 -3.91 10.21
CA GLY A 46 10.05 -3.94 10.20
C GLY A 46 10.68 -2.55 10.35
N SER A 47 11.99 -2.55 10.62
CA SER A 47 12.74 -1.34 10.98
C SER A 47 12.74 -0.24 9.91
N GLU A 48 12.90 -0.62 8.64
CA GLU A 48 12.99 0.34 7.54
C GLU A 48 11.65 1.03 7.27
N ASP A 49 10.57 0.26 7.13
CA ASP A 49 9.25 0.81 6.86
C ASP A 49 8.69 1.57 8.08
N ALA A 50 8.95 1.11 9.32
CA ALA A 50 8.60 1.87 10.52
C ALA A 50 9.32 3.24 10.56
N LYS A 51 10.61 3.28 10.21
CA LYS A 51 11.36 4.54 10.08
C LYS A 51 10.75 5.45 8.99
N ASN A 52 10.37 4.89 7.85
CA ASN A 52 9.76 5.64 6.75
C ASN A 52 8.39 6.20 7.15
N PHE A 53 7.57 5.44 7.88
CA PHE A 53 6.31 5.91 8.45
C PHE A 53 6.54 7.08 9.42
N VAL A 54 7.51 6.99 10.31
CA VAL A 54 7.84 8.08 11.26
C VAL A 54 8.28 9.35 10.53
N ASN A 55 9.03 9.23 9.43
CA ASN A 55 9.38 10.37 8.59
C ASN A 55 8.16 10.96 7.87
N LEU A 56 7.25 10.12 7.39
CA LEU A 56 5.99 10.57 6.79
C LEU A 56 5.13 11.33 7.81
N ALA A 57 5.04 10.82 9.05
CA ALA A 57 4.39 11.51 10.15
C ALA A 57 5.03 12.88 10.41
N TYR A 58 6.37 12.93 10.49
CA TYR A 58 7.11 14.18 10.64
C TYR A 58 6.74 15.19 9.55
N ASP A 59 6.79 14.79 8.29
CA ASP A 59 6.50 15.68 7.15
C ASP A 59 5.05 16.19 7.20
N LYS A 60 4.11 15.34 7.62
CA LYS A 60 2.71 15.72 7.79
C LYS A 60 2.55 16.75 8.91
N PHE A 61 3.06 16.47 10.10
CA PHE A 61 3.00 17.40 11.24
C PHE A 61 3.71 18.72 10.92
N TYR A 62 4.91 18.67 10.34
CA TYR A 62 5.64 19.86 9.91
C TYR A 62 4.84 20.73 8.93
N SER A 63 4.14 20.11 7.96
CA SER A 63 3.31 20.87 7.02
C SER A 63 2.12 21.57 7.69
N MET A 64 1.50 20.94 8.69
CA MET A 64 0.35 21.51 9.40
C MET A 64 0.77 22.71 10.26
N THR A 65 1.91 22.60 10.92
CA THR A 65 2.39 23.58 11.89
C THR A 65 2.97 24.81 11.19
N LYS A 66 3.66 24.61 10.07
CA LYS A 66 4.07 25.69 9.15
C LYS A 66 2.86 26.48 8.65
N LYS A 67 1.77 25.81 8.26
CA LYS A 67 0.53 26.47 7.82
C LYS A 67 -0.14 27.26 8.93
N ALA A 68 -0.06 26.79 10.18
CA ALA A 68 -0.62 27.47 11.34
C ALA A 68 0.23 28.66 11.83
N GLY A 69 1.38 28.96 11.20
CA GLY A 69 2.30 30.00 11.68
C GLY A 69 2.98 29.67 13.02
N VAL A 70 2.80 28.45 13.52
CA VAL A 70 3.38 27.99 14.78
C VAL A 70 4.80 27.53 14.49
N LYS A 71 5.80 28.27 14.97
CA LYS A 71 7.17 27.76 15.14
C LYS A 71 7.11 26.66 16.20
N LEU A 72 6.71 25.46 15.79
CA LEU A 72 6.84 24.31 16.66
C LEU A 72 8.33 24.04 16.82
N LEU A 73 8.84 24.41 18.00
CA LEU A 73 10.06 23.87 18.55
C LEU A 73 9.88 22.35 18.50
N PHE A 74 10.57 21.70 17.55
CA PHE A 74 10.67 20.24 17.49
C PHE A 74 11.56 19.78 18.63
N ASP A 75 11.06 19.96 19.84
CA ASP A 75 11.61 19.39 21.05
C ASP A 75 11.38 17.87 20.99
N PRO A 76 12.44 17.06 20.99
CA PRO A 76 12.32 15.61 21.05
C PRO A 76 11.52 15.12 22.27
N GLU A 77 11.47 15.88 23.36
CA GLU A 77 10.64 15.55 24.52
C GLU A 77 9.16 15.79 24.24
N ALA A 78 8.81 16.92 23.61
CA ALA A 78 7.44 17.19 23.17
C ALA A 78 6.95 16.15 22.14
N ALA A 79 7.82 15.68 21.25
CA ALA A 79 7.48 14.61 20.30
C ALA A 79 7.28 13.24 20.99
N ALA A 80 8.08 12.93 22.03
CA ALA A 80 7.93 11.73 22.84
C ALA A 80 6.69 11.80 23.76
N ALA A 81 6.16 12.99 24.02
CA ALA A 81 4.91 13.19 24.73
C ALA A 81 3.70 13.39 23.80
N ASN A 82 3.86 13.32 22.47
CA ASN A 82 2.79 13.65 21.52
C ASN A 82 1.75 12.51 21.43
N PRO A 83 0.52 12.71 21.95
CA PRO A 83 -0.49 11.66 21.96
C PRO A 83 -0.98 11.30 20.56
N GLU A 84 -0.99 12.24 19.62
CA GLU A 84 -1.41 12.02 18.23
C GLU A 84 -0.43 11.13 17.48
N LEU A 85 0.88 11.38 17.60
CA LEU A 85 1.89 10.52 16.96
C LEU A 85 1.79 9.08 17.49
N ASN A 86 1.65 8.90 18.80
CA ASN A 86 1.48 7.59 19.41
C ASN A 86 0.19 6.90 18.92
N ARG A 87 -0.91 7.65 18.82
CA ARG A 87 -2.19 7.17 18.27
C ARG A 87 -2.05 6.73 16.81
N PHE A 88 -1.42 7.53 15.95
CA PHE A 88 -1.20 7.20 14.55
C PHE A 88 -0.33 5.96 14.36
N MET A 89 0.70 5.76 15.18
CA MET A 89 1.47 4.51 15.17
C MET A 89 0.60 3.30 15.51
N GLY A 90 -0.27 3.44 16.52
CA GLY A 90 -1.23 2.40 16.89
C GLY A 90 -2.18 2.05 15.74
N PHE A 91 -2.74 3.07 15.08
CA PHE A 91 -3.61 2.87 13.92
C PHE A 91 -2.88 2.29 12.72
N GLU A 92 -1.66 2.71 12.43
CA GLU A 92 -0.88 2.13 11.33
C GLU A 92 -0.58 0.65 11.57
N ALA A 93 -0.16 0.29 12.79
CA ALA A 93 0.08 -1.10 13.15
C ALA A 93 -1.21 -1.94 13.03
N GLN A 94 -2.32 -1.43 13.58
CA GLN A 94 -3.63 -2.11 13.49
C GLN A 94 -4.08 -2.29 12.04
N ASN A 95 -4.08 -1.22 11.25
CA ASN A 95 -4.50 -1.26 9.85
C ASN A 95 -3.60 -2.20 9.04
N THR A 96 -2.28 -2.17 9.26
CA THR A 96 -1.35 -3.07 8.58
C THR A 96 -1.63 -4.53 8.93
N SER A 97 -1.82 -4.83 10.22
CA SER A 97 -2.11 -6.17 10.71
C SER A 97 -3.46 -6.70 10.17
N SER A 98 -4.54 -5.93 10.28
CA SER A 98 -5.86 -6.29 9.74
C SER A 98 -5.82 -6.55 8.24
N LYS A 99 -5.08 -5.71 7.47
CA LYS A 99 -4.93 -5.90 6.02
C LYS A 99 -4.10 -7.13 5.68
N ARG A 100 -3.04 -7.42 6.43
CA ARG A 100 -2.26 -8.65 6.26
C ARG A 100 -3.15 -9.88 6.43
N SER A 101 -3.96 -9.92 7.49
CA SER A 101 -4.89 -11.03 7.75
C SER A 101 -5.91 -11.19 6.62
N TYR A 102 -6.47 -10.09 6.11
CA TYR A 102 -7.39 -10.14 4.99
C TYR A 102 -6.74 -10.64 3.69
N VAL A 103 -5.53 -10.16 3.38
CA VAL A 103 -4.75 -10.65 2.23
C VAL A 103 -4.44 -12.14 2.37
N ALA A 104 -4.08 -12.60 3.58
CA ALA A 104 -3.83 -14.02 3.84
C ALA A 104 -5.09 -14.87 3.65
N LEU A 105 -6.25 -14.40 4.09
CA LEU A 105 -7.55 -15.05 3.87
C LEU A 105 -7.85 -15.20 2.38
N LEU A 106 -7.76 -14.10 1.61
CA LEU A 106 -8.01 -14.13 0.17
C LEU A 106 -7.05 -15.07 -0.56
N ARG A 107 -5.79 -15.11 -0.14
CA ARG A 107 -4.80 -16.04 -0.69
C ARG A 107 -5.19 -17.49 -0.43
N GLY A 108 -5.58 -17.83 0.80
CA GLY A 108 -6.02 -19.18 1.13
C GLY A 108 -7.22 -19.60 0.26
N GLN A 109 -8.18 -18.69 0.04
CA GLN A 109 -9.31 -18.91 -0.85
C GLN A 109 -8.89 -19.06 -2.32
N ALA A 110 -7.87 -18.35 -2.78
CA ALA A 110 -7.36 -18.50 -4.15
C ALA A 110 -6.58 -19.82 -4.34
N GLN A 111 -5.79 -20.22 -3.35
CA GLN A 111 -5.06 -21.50 -3.33
C GLN A 111 -6.00 -22.71 -3.30
N ALA A 112 -7.16 -22.57 -2.65
CA ALA A 112 -8.20 -23.58 -2.62
C ALA A 112 -9.15 -23.54 -3.83
N SER A 113 -8.90 -22.68 -4.83
CA SER A 113 -9.76 -22.48 -6.00
C SER A 113 -11.23 -22.17 -5.62
N GLN A 114 -11.40 -21.37 -4.57
CA GLN A 114 -12.71 -20.98 -4.02
C GLN A 114 -13.02 -19.50 -4.23
N LEU A 115 -11.99 -18.64 -4.39
CA LEU A 115 -12.17 -17.20 -4.30
C LEU A 115 -13.19 -16.63 -5.29
N SER A 116 -13.09 -16.88 -6.60
CA SER A 116 -14.05 -16.37 -7.58
C SER A 116 -15.38 -17.11 -7.60
N ASN A 117 -15.49 -18.24 -6.87
CA ASN A 117 -16.72 -19.03 -6.73
C ASN A 117 -17.49 -18.69 -5.44
N ARG A 118 -17.05 -17.68 -4.68
CA ARG A 118 -17.78 -17.29 -3.47
C ARG A 118 -19.21 -16.86 -3.84
N PRO A 119 -20.23 -17.29 -3.08
CA PRO A 119 -21.63 -17.05 -3.43
C PRO A 119 -22.03 -15.57 -3.36
N ASP A 120 -21.25 -14.75 -2.64
CA ASP A 120 -21.43 -13.31 -2.52
C ASP A 120 -20.71 -12.51 -3.62
N LEU A 121 -20.00 -13.19 -4.53
CA LEU A 121 -19.36 -12.58 -5.70
C LEU A 121 -20.08 -13.00 -6.99
N ALA A 122 -20.39 -11.98 -7.78
CA ALA A 122 -20.92 -12.10 -9.11
C ALA A 122 -19.89 -11.59 -10.14
N PHE A 123 -19.67 -12.43 -11.15
CA PHE A 123 -18.85 -12.11 -12.29
C PHE A 123 -19.75 -12.03 -13.52
N ALA A 124 -19.49 -11.08 -14.40
CA ALA A 124 -20.16 -11.01 -15.68
C ALA A 124 -20.05 -12.36 -16.40
N ALA A 125 -21.11 -12.71 -17.13
CA ALA A 125 -21.00 -13.79 -18.11
C ALA A 125 -19.79 -13.49 -19.02
N PRO A 126 -19.01 -14.51 -19.41
CA PRO A 126 -17.87 -14.30 -20.30
C PRO A 126 -18.38 -13.60 -21.55
N ALA A 127 -17.88 -12.39 -21.79
CA ALA A 127 -18.31 -11.57 -22.93
C ALA A 127 -17.87 -12.20 -24.27
N VAL A 128 -16.95 -13.17 -24.21
CA VAL A 128 -16.28 -13.82 -25.35
C VAL A 128 -15.99 -15.27 -24.97
N ALA A 129 -16.20 -16.20 -25.91
CA ALA A 129 -15.82 -17.61 -25.74
C ALA A 129 -14.30 -17.77 -25.64
N ALA A 130 -13.82 -18.86 -25.01
CA ALA A 130 -12.40 -19.17 -24.96
C ALA A 130 -11.82 -19.26 -26.40
N GLY A 131 -10.72 -18.56 -26.67
CA GLY A 131 -9.99 -18.64 -27.95
C GLY A 131 -10.05 -17.41 -28.86
N ASP A 132 -10.96 -16.46 -28.62
CA ASP A 132 -10.96 -15.18 -29.36
C ASP A 132 -10.22 -14.09 -28.58
N ALA A 133 -8.90 -14.05 -28.75
CA ALA A 133 -8.00 -13.17 -28.00
C ALA A 133 -8.21 -11.67 -28.31
N THR A 134 -8.74 -11.33 -29.48
CA THR A 134 -8.93 -9.93 -29.90
C THR A 134 -10.10 -9.31 -29.15
N ASP A 135 -11.21 -10.04 -29.05
CA ASP A 135 -12.39 -9.59 -28.32
C ASP A 135 -12.15 -9.57 -26.80
N ALA A 136 -11.42 -10.56 -26.27
CA ALA A 136 -11.06 -10.59 -24.85
C ALA A 136 -10.19 -9.38 -24.45
N LEU A 137 -9.22 -8.99 -25.27
CA LEU A 137 -8.38 -7.82 -25.03
C LEU A 137 -9.20 -6.53 -25.00
N ALA A 138 -10.10 -6.34 -25.96
CA ALA A 138 -10.93 -5.14 -26.03
C ALA A 138 -11.91 -5.02 -24.84
N VAL A 139 -12.50 -6.13 -24.39
CA VAL A 139 -13.35 -6.15 -23.19
C VAL A 139 -12.52 -5.83 -21.94
N ALA A 140 -11.34 -6.44 -21.82
CA ALA A 140 -10.45 -6.24 -20.69
C ALA A 140 -9.90 -4.80 -20.62
N GLY A 141 -9.55 -4.20 -21.76
CA GLY A 141 -9.13 -2.80 -21.86
C GLY A 141 -10.21 -1.83 -21.40
N ARG A 142 -11.44 -2.00 -21.90
CA ARG A 142 -12.61 -1.20 -21.46
C ARG A 142 -12.87 -1.31 -19.96
N TRP A 143 -12.74 -2.51 -19.39
CA TRP A 143 -12.96 -2.73 -17.96
C TRP A 143 -11.81 -2.20 -17.08
N ALA A 144 -10.55 -2.34 -17.52
CA ALA A 144 -9.39 -1.75 -16.86
C ALA A 144 -9.47 -0.22 -16.81
N GLY A 145 -10.14 0.37 -17.81
CA GLY A 145 -10.57 1.76 -17.86
C GLY A 145 -9.88 2.54 -18.97
N PRO A 146 -10.31 3.78 -19.25
CA PRO A 146 -9.87 4.58 -20.40
C PRO A 146 -8.37 4.95 -20.37
N HIS A 147 -7.70 4.75 -19.23
CA HIS A 147 -6.28 5.03 -19.04
C HIS A 147 -5.38 3.82 -19.31
N CYS A 148 -5.94 2.65 -19.66
CA CYS A 148 -5.20 1.43 -19.95
C CYS A 148 -5.35 1.07 -21.43
N PRO A 149 -4.49 1.60 -22.33
CA PRO A 149 -4.57 1.30 -23.76
C PRO A 149 -4.42 -0.20 -24.03
N ASP A 150 -5.11 -0.70 -25.06
CA ASP A 150 -5.09 -2.12 -25.42
C ASP A 150 -3.68 -2.64 -25.70
N ASP A 151 -2.82 -1.85 -26.36
CA ASP A 151 -1.42 -2.23 -26.62
C ASP A 151 -0.58 -2.34 -25.33
N TYR A 152 -0.89 -1.49 -24.34
CA TYR A 152 -0.24 -1.58 -23.04
C TYR A 152 -0.69 -2.84 -22.30
N LEU A 153 -1.99 -3.12 -22.29
CA LEU A 153 -2.53 -4.34 -21.67
C LEU A 153 -2.02 -5.61 -22.36
N ARG A 154 -1.88 -5.61 -23.69
CA ARG A 154 -1.25 -6.70 -24.46
C ARG A 154 0.20 -6.91 -24.05
N THR A 155 0.96 -5.83 -23.84
CA THR A 155 2.34 -5.91 -23.35
C THR A 155 2.40 -6.53 -21.95
N LEU A 156 1.46 -6.16 -21.06
CA LEU A 156 1.39 -6.73 -19.72
C LEU A 156 1.00 -8.21 -19.74
N SER A 157 0.06 -8.64 -20.59
CA SER A 157 -0.37 -10.04 -20.65
C SER A 157 0.69 -10.98 -21.23
N GLN A 158 1.58 -10.48 -22.08
CA GLN A 158 2.72 -11.24 -22.61
C GLN A 158 3.90 -11.31 -21.62
N MET A 159 3.87 -10.52 -20.55
CA MET A 159 4.93 -10.51 -19.55
C MET A 159 4.92 -11.80 -18.73
N ASN A 160 6.11 -12.29 -18.36
CA ASN A 160 6.22 -13.38 -17.38
C ASN A 160 5.45 -13.00 -16.09
N PRO A 161 4.55 -13.86 -15.56
CA PRO A 161 3.70 -13.52 -14.42
C PRO A 161 4.48 -13.11 -13.17
N ASN A 162 5.65 -13.71 -12.91
CA ASN A 162 6.47 -13.31 -11.76
C ASN A 162 7.09 -11.92 -11.94
N ARG A 163 7.37 -11.50 -13.18
CA ARG A 163 7.81 -10.14 -13.48
C ARG A 163 6.65 -9.15 -13.39
N LEU A 164 5.47 -9.52 -13.90
CA LEU A 164 4.24 -8.73 -13.80
C LEU A 164 3.90 -8.46 -12.33
N LEU A 165 4.06 -9.48 -11.48
CA LEU A 165 3.81 -9.47 -10.04
C LEU A 165 5.05 -9.07 -9.22
N SER A 166 5.90 -8.21 -9.77
CA SER A 166 6.97 -7.57 -9.01
C SER A 166 6.56 -6.16 -8.57
N PHE A 167 7.14 -5.70 -7.45
CA PHE A 167 6.82 -4.38 -6.92
C PHE A 167 7.14 -3.26 -7.93
N ASP A 168 8.27 -3.37 -8.62
CA ASP A 168 8.70 -2.38 -9.60
C ASP A 168 7.77 -2.33 -10.81
N THR A 169 7.38 -3.48 -11.36
CA THR A 169 6.40 -3.52 -12.46
C THR A 169 5.06 -2.94 -12.03
N ILE A 170 4.54 -3.30 -10.85
CA ILE A 170 3.25 -2.77 -10.36
C ILE A 170 3.33 -1.24 -10.15
N LYS A 171 4.48 -0.74 -9.67
CA LYS A 171 4.74 0.71 -9.56
C LYS A 171 4.77 1.39 -10.93
N ASP A 172 5.39 0.76 -11.94
CA ASP A 172 5.41 1.28 -13.30
C ASP A 172 4.03 1.27 -13.96
N ILE A 173 3.23 0.23 -13.73
CA ILE A 173 1.82 0.19 -14.12
C ILE A 173 1.07 1.35 -13.48
N ASN A 174 1.20 1.56 -12.18
CA ASN A 174 0.55 2.67 -11.49
C ASN A 174 0.93 4.03 -12.09
N ARG A 175 2.23 4.28 -12.30
CA ARG A 175 2.72 5.53 -12.91
C ARG A 175 2.15 5.73 -14.31
N THR A 176 2.15 4.69 -15.13
CA THR A 176 1.65 4.73 -16.52
C THR A 176 0.16 5.05 -16.56
N LEU A 177 -0.65 4.35 -15.75
CA LEU A 177 -2.11 4.50 -15.76
C LEU A 177 -2.62 5.74 -15.02
N TYR A 178 -1.81 6.31 -14.12
CA TYR A 178 -2.16 7.52 -13.40
C TYR A 178 -2.03 8.76 -14.30
N GLY A 179 -0.99 8.84 -15.13
CA GLY A 179 -0.85 9.84 -16.19
C GLY A 179 -0.64 11.30 -15.74
N GLY A 180 -0.50 11.56 -14.43
CA GLY A 180 -0.33 12.90 -13.86
C GLY A 180 0.78 13.00 -12.81
N PRO A 181 0.93 14.15 -12.12
CA PRO A 181 1.89 14.31 -11.03
C PRO A 181 1.48 13.49 -9.81
N VAL A 182 2.35 12.57 -9.39
CA VAL A 182 2.08 11.65 -8.26
C VAL A 182 1.78 12.47 -7.00
N PRO A 183 0.61 12.30 -6.37
CA PRO A 183 0.28 13.02 -5.15
C PRO A 183 1.25 12.67 -4.02
N PRO A 184 1.46 13.57 -3.05
CA PRO A 184 2.27 13.28 -1.87
C PRO A 184 1.79 12.03 -1.13
N ASP A 185 2.72 11.30 -0.51
CA ASP A 185 2.43 10.10 0.29
C ASP A 185 1.31 10.37 1.29
N ARG A 186 0.34 9.45 1.33
CA ARG A 186 -0.84 9.58 2.18
C ARG A 186 -0.52 9.10 3.58
N PHE A 187 -0.79 9.97 4.54
CA PHE A 187 -0.86 9.63 5.94
C PHE A 187 -2.21 8.96 6.24
N VAL A 188 -2.27 8.08 7.25
CA VAL A 188 -3.40 7.18 7.60
C VAL A 188 -4.77 7.76 7.28
N TYR A 189 -5.62 6.99 6.59
CA TYR A 189 -6.98 7.41 6.23
C TYR A 189 -7.96 7.03 7.35
N HIS A 190 -8.41 8.00 8.14
CA HIS A 190 -9.54 7.84 9.06
C HIS A 190 -10.76 8.57 8.49
N MET A 191 -11.47 7.94 7.56
CA MET A 191 -12.86 8.33 7.26
C MET A 191 -13.79 7.20 7.66
N ALA A 192 -14.75 7.56 8.52
CA ALA A 192 -15.98 6.96 9.06
C ALA A 192 -16.39 5.48 8.85
N ALA A 193 -15.68 4.64 8.12
CA ALA A 193 -15.97 3.19 8.00
C ALA A 193 -14.80 2.37 7.45
N VAL A 194 -13.77 3.01 6.86
CA VAL A 194 -12.71 2.27 6.15
C VAL A 194 -11.32 2.86 6.49
N SER A 195 -10.63 2.20 7.42
CA SER A 195 -9.22 2.41 7.77
C SER A 195 -8.24 1.75 6.80
N TYR A 196 -7.58 2.55 5.96
CA TYR A 196 -6.43 2.10 5.16
C TYR A 196 -5.11 2.42 5.86
N PRO A 197 -4.06 1.58 5.69
CA PRO A 197 -2.72 1.95 6.13
C PRO A 197 -2.23 3.19 5.37
N SER A 198 -1.20 3.82 5.89
CA SER A 198 -0.46 4.85 5.16
C SER A 198 0.11 4.29 3.85
N THR A 199 0.56 5.16 2.95
CA THR A 199 1.25 4.69 1.74
C THR A 199 2.50 3.84 2.06
N VAL A 200 3.16 4.07 3.20
CA VAL A 200 4.28 3.23 3.65
C VAL A 200 3.79 1.83 4.03
N GLY A 201 2.74 1.73 4.84
CA GLY A 201 2.13 0.45 5.22
C GLY A 201 1.55 -0.31 4.02
N GLY A 202 0.93 0.40 3.08
CA GLY A 202 0.44 -0.19 1.84
C GLY A 202 1.56 -0.77 0.98
N ARG A 203 2.68 -0.06 0.81
CA ARG A 203 3.86 -0.57 0.08
C ARG A 203 4.49 -1.75 0.80
N HIS A 204 4.56 -1.69 2.13
CA HIS A 204 5.03 -2.81 2.95
C HIS A 204 4.18 -4.06 2.66
N LEU A 205 2.86 -3.97 2.79
CA LEU A 205 1.94 -5.07 2.53
C LEU A 205 2.03 -5.62 1.10
N LEU A 206 2.13 -4.74 0.10
CA LEU A 206 2.32 -5.18 -1.28
C LEU A 206 3.56 -6.07 -1.39
N ARG A 207 4.71 -5.63 -0.86
CA ARG A 207 5.96 -6.40 -0.93
C ARG A 207 5.93 -7.69 -0.13
N THR A 208 5.41 -7.67 1.10
CA THR A 208 5.59 -8.77 2.06
C THR A 208 4.42 -9.75 2.10
N ALA A 209 3.20 -9.29 1.81
CA ALA A 209 2.00 -10.10 1.93
C ALA A 209 1.32 -10.41 0.59
N VAL A 210 1.46 -9.53 -0.42
CA VAL A 210 0.80 -9.74 -1.71
C VAL A 210 1.73 -10.45 -2.70
N LEU A 211 2.96 -9.98 -2.86
CA LEU A 211 3.90 -10.45 -3.90
C LEU A 211 4.87 -11.57 -3.45
N GLN A 212 4.74 -12.07 -2.21
CA GLN A 212 5.50 -13.21 -1.70
C GLN A 212 4.58 -14.30 -1.18
N PRO A 213 4.86 -15.61 -1.39
CA PRO A 213 6.02 -16.18 -2.10
C PRO A 213 5.88 -16.07 -3.63
N ARG A 214 6.88 -16.58 -4.36
CA ARG A 214 6.91 -16.59 -5.84
C ARG A 214 5.60 -17.19 -6.38
N PHE A 215 5.00 -16.51 -7.36
CA PHE A 215 3.77 -16.96 -7.97
C PHE A 215 4.04 -18.18 -8.85
N HIS A 216 3.35 -19.28 -8.53
CA HIS A 216 3.29 -20.47 -9.37
C HIS A 216 2.13 -20.28 -10.35
N ALA A 217 2.48 -19.94 -11.58
CA ALA A 217 1.50 -19.76 -12.65
C ALA A 217 0.75 -21.08 -12.89
N PRO A 218 -0.60 -21.07 -12.86
CA PRO A 218 -1.38 -22.23 -13.28
C PRO A 218 -1.15 -22.55 -14.76
N ASP A 219 -1.51 -23.78 -15.17
CA ASP A 219 -1.49 -24.16 -16.57
C ASP A 219 -2.41 -23.25 -17.41
N ALA A 220 -2.05 -23.07 -18.69
CA ALA A 220 -2.88 -22.31 -19.62
C ALA A 220 -4.28 -22.93 -19.73
N GLY A 221 -5.31 -22.08 -19.70
CA GLY A 221 -6.72 -22.47 -19.71
C GLY A 221 -7.29 -22.86 -18.33
N SER A 222 -6.46 -23.02 -17.29
CA SER A 222 -6.94 -23.39 -15.96
C SER A 222 -7.84 -22.32 -15.34
N THR A 223 -8.96 -22.73 -14.74
CA THR A 223 -9.83 -21.83 -13.98
C THR A 223 -9.14 -21.19 -12.77
N ASP A 224 -8.02 -21.75 -12.32
CA ASP A 224 -7.19 -21.17 -11.24
C ASP A 224 -6.67 -19.76 -11.57
N TRP A 225 -6.55 -19.42 -12.85
CA TRP A 225 -6.23 -18.06 -13.27
C TRP A 225 -7.25 -17.04 -12.77
N GLU A 226 -8.55 -17.38 -12.74
CA GLU A 226 -9.59 -16.48 -12.25
C GLU A 226 -9.47 -16.25 -10.74
N HIS A 227 -9.18 -17.31 -9.98
CA HIS A 227 -8.96 -17.24 -8.53
C HIS A 227 -7.76 -16.36 -8.18
N TRP A 228 -6.62 -16.61 -8.82
CA TRP A 228 -5.40 -15.83 -8.58
C TRP A 228 -5.50 -14.40 -9.08
N SER A 229 -6.09 -14.16 -10.25
CA SER A 229 -6.32 -12.80 -10.75
C SER A 229 -7.21 -12.02 -9.78
N THR A 230 -8.30 -12.64 -9.29
CA THR A 230 -9.21 -12.03 -8.30
C THR A 230 -8.49 -11.73 -6.99
N PHE A 231 -7.59 -12.61 -6.54
CA PHE A 231 -6.74 -12.35 -5.38
C PHE A 231 -5.91 -11.08 -5.56
N TYR A 232 -5.16 -10.95 -6.67
CA TYR A 232 -4.31 -9.78 -6.91
C TYR A 232 -5.12 -8.49 -7.09
N LEU A 233 -6.30 -8.57 -7.72
CA LEU A 233 -7.23 -7.46 -7.82
C LEU A 233 -7.60 -6.91 -6.43
N ALA A 234 -8.06 -7.80 -5.55
CA ALA A 234 -8.49 -7.44 -4.20
C ALA A 234 -7.31 -6.99 -3.33
N ALA A 235 -6.21 -7.73 -3.35
CA ALA A 235 -5.03 -7.49 -2.52
C ALA A 235 -4.33 -6.17 -2.85
N ILE A 236 -4.15 -5.83 -4.13
CA ILE A 236 -3.55 -4.56 -4.55
C ILE A 236 -4.49 -3.40 -4.21
N ALA A 237 -5.79 -3.53 -4.50
CA ALA A 237 -6.75 -2.46 -4.25
C ALA A 237 -6.94 -2.16 -2.75
N THR A 238 -6.84 -3.17 -1.89
CA THR A 238 -7.09 -3.06 -0.44
C THR A 238 -5.86 -2.66 0.36
N SER A 239 -4.65 -3.03 -0.09
CA SER A 239 -3.39 -2.61 0.52
C SER A 239 -3.08 -1.13 0.28
N GLN A 240 -3.58 -0.55 -0.81
CA GLN A 240 -3.37 0.86 -1.18
C GLN A 240 -1.90 1.35 -1.13
N PRO A 241 -0.97 0.69 -1.84
CA PRO A 241 0.46 1.03 -1.87
C PRO A 241 0.79 2.37 -2.55
N PHE A 242 -0.16 2.96 -3.27
CA PHE A 242 0.03 4.22 -3.98
C PHE A 242 -0.91 5.29 -3.44
N THR A 243 -0.58 6.55 -3.72
CA THR A 243 -1.36 7.71 -3.28
C THR A 243 -2.64 7.88 -4.09
N ASP A 244 -2.64 7.40 -5.33
CA ASP A 244 -3.80 7.27 -6.20
C ASP A 244 -3.57 6.13 -7.20
N GLY A 245 -4.60 5.77 -7.97
CA GLY A 245 -4.50 4.79 -9.06
C GLY A 245 -4.55 3.33 -8.63
N ASN A 246 -4.61 3.02 -7.32
CA ASN A 246 -4.58 1.64 -6.82
C ASN A 246 -5.61 0.72 -7.50
N LYS A 247 -6.86 1.16 -7.65
CA LYS A 247 -7.92 0.38 -8.31
C LYS A 247 -7.63 0.20 -9.80
N ARG A 248 -7.12 1.23 -10.50
CA ARG A 248 -6.74 1.14 -11.91
C ARG A 248 -5.60 0.14 -12.12
N THR A 249 -4.57 0.24 -11.28
CA THR A 249 -3.44 -0.70 -11.26
C THR A 249 -3.92 -2.13 -11.01
N ALA A 250 -4.76 -2.35 -10.00
CA ALA A 250 -5.28 -3.66 -9.66
C ALA A 250 -6.11 -4.29 -10.80
N ARG A 251 -6.94 -3.48 -11.48
CA ARG A 251 -7.71 -3.93 -12.65
C ARG A 251 -6.82 -4.28 -13.85
N ALA A 252 -5.78 -3.50 -14.11
CA ALA A 252 -4.84 -3.80 -15.18
C ALA A 252 -4.06 -5.10 -14.91
N VAL A 253 -3.64 -5.34 -13.67
CA VAL A 253 -2.99 -6.60 -13.26
C VAL A 253 -3.95 -7.78 -13.38
N TYR A 254 -5.19 -7.63 -12.91
CA TYR A 254 -6.25 -8.64 -13.08
C TYR A 254 -6.44 -9.01 -14.55
N ALA A 255 -6.62 -8.01 -15.41
CA ALA A 255 -6.84 -8.19 -16.83
C ALA A 255 -5.64 -8.86 -17.52
N ALA A 256 -4.43 -8.42 -17.21
CA ALA A 256 -3.22 -9.02 -17.76
C ALA A 256 -3.07 -10.49 -17.38
N LEU A 257 -3.35 -10.88 -16.13
CA LEU A 257 -3.28 -12.26 -15.66
C LEU A 257 -4.36 -13.15 -16.31
N MET A 258 -5.60 -12.67 -16.42
CA MET A 258 -6.67 -13.41 -17.10
C MET A 258 -6.33 -13.68 -18.57
N LEU A 259 -5.82 -12.67 -19.26
CA LEU A 259 -5.37 -12.79 -20.65
C LEU A 259 -4.15 -13.71 -20.77
N HIS A 260 -3.20 -13.63 -19.83
CA HIS A 260 -2.03 -14.51 -19.78
C HIS A 260 -2.43 -15.97 -19.64
N GLY A 261 -3.43 -16.25 -18.80
CA GLY A 261 -3.95 -17.59 -18.58
C GLY A 261 -4.72 -18.17 -19.76
N GLY A 262 -5.07 -17.38 -20.78
CA GLY A 262 -5.87 -17.86 -21.92
C GLY A 262 -7.30 -18.27 -21.55
N CYS A 263 -7.80 -17.82 -20.41
CA CYS A 263 -9.17 -18.10 -19.95
C CYS A 263 -10.15 -17.07 -20.52
N PRO A 264 -11.46 -17.40 -20.63
CA PRO A 264 -12.49 -16.41 -20.90
C PRO A 264 -12.42 -15.25 -19.91
N PHE A 265 -12.36 -14.02 -20.41
CA PHE A 265 -12.30 -12.85 -19.54
C PHE A 265 -13.67 -12.62 -18.87
N ARG A 266 -13.68 -12.62 -17.54
CA ARG A 266 -14.89 -12.40 -16.72
C ARG A 266 -14.67 -11.26 -15.74
N ALA A 267 -15.22 -10.10 -16.02
CA ALA A 267 -15.13 -8.97 -15.10
C ALA A 267 -15.99 -9.19 -13.83
N PRO A 268 -15.45 -9.02 -12.61
CA PRO A 268 -16.29 -8.84 -11.42
C PRO A 268 -17.24 -7.65 -11.63
N ASP A 269 -18.50 -7.81 -11.23
CA ASP A 269 -19.44 -6.71 -11.28
C ASP A 269 -19.08 -5.61 -10.26
N PRO A 270 -19.67 -4.39 -10.35
CA PRO A 270 -19.33 -3.31 -9.44
C PRO A 270 -19.60 -3.61 -7.96
N ALA A 271 -20.60 -4.45 -7.65
CA ALA A 271 -20.95 -4.81 -6.28
C ALA A 271 -19.90 -5.75 -5.67
N SER A 272 -19.51 -6.78 -6.41
CA SER A 272 -18.48 -7.76 -6.08
C SER A 272 -17.11 -7.13 -5.99
N LEU A 273 -16.80 -6.21 -6.91
CA LEU A 273 -15.60 -5.39 -6.83
C LEU A 273 -15.58 -4.56 -5.55
N SER A 274 -16.72 -3.98 -5.20
CA SER A 274 -16.86 -3.24 -3.94
C SER A 274 -16.71 -4.18 -2.74
N LEU A 275 -17.23 -5.40 -2.78
CA LEU A 275 -17.13 -6.38 -1.69
C LEU A 275 -15.69 -6.88 -1.49
N LEU A 276 -15.00 -7.21 -2.57
CA LEU A 276 -13.56 -7.56 -2.59
C LEU A 276 -12.66 -6.41 -2.08
N MET A 277 -13.12 -5.17 -2.24
CA MET A 277 -12.42 -3.97 -1.79
C MET A 277 -12.89 -3.46 -0.42
N ARG A 278 -14.05 -3.92 0.05
CA ARG A 278 -14.65 -3.56 1.33
C ARG A 278 -13.86 -4.23 2.44
N MET A 279 -13.74 -3.49 3.51
CA MET A 279 -13.33 -4.05 4.78
C MET A 279 -14.60 -4.43 5.52
N GLU A 280 -14.71 -5.69 5.90
CA GLU A 280 -15.38 -6.00 7.15
C GLU A 280 -14.33 -5.79 8.24
N GLY A 281 -14.55 -4.77 9.06
CA GLY A 281 -13.71 -4.38 10.18
C GLY A 281 -14.51 -3.49 11.11
#